data_AF-A0A930UDC2-F1
#
_entry.id   AF-A0A930UDC2-F1
#
_cell.length_a   1.000
_cell.length_b   1.000
_cell.length_c   1.000
_cell.angle_alpha   90.00
_cell.angle_beta   90.00
_cell.angle_gamma   90.00
#
_symmetry.space_group_name_H-M   'P 1'
#
loop_
_entity.id
_entity.type
_entity.pdbx_description
1 polymer ?
#
loop_
_entity_poly.entity_id
_entity_poly.type
_entity_poly.pdbx_seq_one_letter_code
_entity_poly.pdbx_strand_id
1 'polypeptide(L)'
;MMDVLAELEKAIAERRGAAPAESYVARMLQGPEQDLYRKLPEEATEVVLACQYEKDRVAEEVADLWFMSMLALAKNGVPLADVAAALAARRRQGTEAG
;
A
#
# COMPACT_ATOMS: atom_id res chain seq x y z
N MET A 1 12.84 -2.95 5.43
CA MET A 1 11.44 -3.13 4.96
C MET A 1 10.46 -2.43 5.87
N MET A 2 10.29 -2.82 7.14
CA MET A 2 9.35 -2.11 8.02
C MET A 2 9.76 -0.66 8.32
N ASP A 3 11.06 -0.37 8.33
CA ASP A 3 11.57 1.01 8.44
C ASP A 3 11.07 1.89 7.28
N VAL A 4 11.28 1.44 6.03
CA VAL A 4 10.81 2.13 4.82
C VAL A 4 9.28 2.30 4.81
N LEU A 5 8.52 1.29 5.23
CA LEU A 5 7.05 1.39 5.28
C LEU A 5 6.58 2.36 6.38
N ALA A 6 7.27 2.43 7.52
CA ALA A 6 6.98 3.39 8.58
C ALA A 6 7.32 4.83 8.15
N GLU A 7 8.45 5.03 7.48
CA GLU A 7 8.79 6.32 6.87
C GLU A 7 7.73 6.74 5.84
N LEU A 8 7.25 5.79 5.03
CA LEU A 8 6.20 6.02 4.05
C LEU A 8 4.86 6.36 4.72
N GLU A 9 4.47 5.67 5.80
CA GLU A 9 3.27 5.99 6.60
C GLU A 9 3.33 7.43 7.10
N LYS A 10 4.46 7.83 7.68
CA LYS A 10 4.69 9.20 8.15
C LYS A 10 4.58 10.20 7.01
N ALA A 11 5.23 9.93 5.88
CA ALA A 11 5.21 10.82 4.73
C ALA A 11 3.81 10.93 4.08
N ILE A 12 2.99 9.88 4.15
CA ILE A 12 1.57 9.91 3.74
C ILE A 12 0.75 10.77 4.70
N ALA A 13 0.97 10.61 6.02
CA ALA A 13 0.27 11.39 7.03
C ALA A 13 0.57 12.89 6.92
N GLU A 14 1.83 13.28 6.70
CA GLU A 14 2.25 14.67 6.49
C GLU A 14 1.59 15.30 5.25
N ARG A 15 1.43 14.52 4.19
CA ARG A 15 0.83 14.99 2.93
C ARG A 15 -0.69 14.92 2.90
N ARG A 16 -1.33 14.33 3.91
CA ARG A 16 -2.79 14.22 3.98
C ARG A 16 -3.48 15.58 3.92
N GLY A 17 -2.89 16.62 4.53
CA GLY A 17 -3.47 17.96 4.59
C GLY A 17 -3.08 18.88 3.42
N ALA A 18 -2.24 18.42 2.49
CA ALA A 18 -1.82 19.23 1.35
C ALA A 18 -2.98 19.46 0.36
N ALA A 19 -2.83 20.44 -0.53
CA ALA A 19 -3.80 20.68 -1.59
C ALA A 19 -3.86 19.49 -2.57
N PRO A 20 -5.04 18.93 -2.89
CA PRO A 20 -5.18 17.81 -3.84
C PRO A 20 -4.60 18.07 -5.24
N ALA A 21 -4.55 19.33 -5.66
CA ALA A 21 -3.97 19.72 -6.94
C ALA A 21 -2.43 19.59 -6.98
N GLU A 22 -1.77 19.59 -5.82
CA GLU A 22 -0.31 19.67 -5.68
C GLU A 22 0.31 18.39 -5.14
N SER A 23 -0.50 17.45 -4.64
CA SER A 23 -0.04 16.21 -4.02
C SER A 23 -0.88 15.03 -4.47
N TYR A 24 -0.22 14.03 -5.07
CA TYR A 24 -0.84 12.76 -5.43
C TYR A 24 -1.50 12.09 -4.22
N VAL A 25 -0.81 12.08 -3.07
CA VAL A 25 -1.32 11.52 -1.81
C VAL A 25 -2.58 12.26 -1.37
N ALA A 26 -2.56 13.60 -1.37
CA ALA A 26 -3.73 14.39 -1.00
C ALA A 26 -4.91 14.13 -1.94
N ARG A 27 -4.64 14.01 -3.25
CA ARG A 27 -5.66 13.67 -4.25
C ARG A 27 -6.31 12.31 -3.99
N MET A 28 -5.53 11.27 -3.69
CA MET A 28 -6.09 9.95 -3.41
C MET A 28 -6.86 9.91 -2.08
N LEU A 29 -6.40 10.63 -1.07
CA LEU A 29 -7.02 10.65 0.26
C LEU A 29 -8.27 11.53 0.32
N GLN A 30 -8.24 12.73 -0.26
CA GLN A 30 -9.31 13.72 -0.21
C GLN A 30 -10.21 13.74 -1.46
N GLY A 31 -9.72 13.22 -2.59
CA GLY A 31 -10.49 13.16 -3.83
C GLY A 31 -11.62 12.14 -3.79
N PRO A 32 -12.35 11.99 -4.91
CA PRO A 32 -13.44 11.03 -5.02
C PRO A 32 -13.00 9.64 -4.55
N GLU A 33 -13.83 9.01 -3.72
CA GLU A 33 -13.55 7.68 -3.17
C GLU A 33 -13.21 6.64 -4.26
N GLN A 34 -13.76 6.83 -5.45
CA GLN A 34 -13.54 5.98 -6.62
C GLN A 34 -12.09 6.01 -7.14
N ASP A 35 -11.31 7.09 -6.94
CA ASP A 35 -9.97 7.18 -7.53
C ASP A 35 -9.02 6.15 -6.91
N LEU A 36 -9.00 6.05 -5.58
CA LEU A 36 -8.15 5.09 -4.87
C LEU A 36 -8.63 3.65 -5.08
N TYR A 37 -9.93 3.40 -4.94
CA TYR A 37 -10.47 2.04 -5.05
C TYR A 37 -10.59 1.55 -6.49
N ARG A 38 -10.41 2.42 -7.50
CA ARG A 38 -10.16 2.02 -8.88
C ARG A 38 -8.69 1.68 -9.11
N LYS A 39 -7.75 2.48 -8.57
CA LYS A 39 -6.30 2.23 -8.74
C LYS A 39 -5.83 0.97 -8.01
N LEU A 40 -6.28 0.71 -6.79
CA LEU A 40 -5.80 -0.44 -6.01
C LEU A 40 -5.99 -1.81 -6.73
N PRO A 41 -7.14 -2.11 -7.36
CA PRO A 41 -7.29 -3.31 -8.20
C PRO A 41 -6.46 -3.30 -9.49
N GLU A 42 -6.18 -2.13 -10.08
CA GLU A 42 -5.29 -2.00 -11.24
C GLU A 42 -3.87 -2.48 -10.86
N GLU A 43 -3.29 -1.96 -9.76
CA GLU A 43 -1.95 -2.37 -9.32
C GLU A 43 -1.87 -3.87 -8.99
N ALA A 44 -2.92 -4.42 -8.38
CA ALA A 44 -2.99 -5.86 -8.09
C ALA A 44 -2.99 -6.69 -9.39
N THR A 45 -3.63 -6.19 -10.45
CA THR A 45 -3.61 -6.82 -11.78
C THR A 45 -2.23 -6.70 -12.42
N GLU A 46 -1.57 -5.55 -12.31
CA GLU A 46 -0.23 -5.32 -12.83
C GLU A 46 0.81 -6.22 -12.15
N VAL A 47 0.72 -6.45 -10.84
CA VAL A 47 1.54 -7.46 -10.15
C VAL A 47 1.36 -8.85 -10.75
N VAL A 48 0.12 -9.27 -11.02
CA VAL A 48 -0.16 -10.58 -11.63
C VAL A 48 0.45 -10.68 -13.03
N LEU A 49 0.29 -9.64 -13.85
CA LEU A 49 0.84 -9.57 -15.21
C LEU A 49 2.37 -9.59 -15.18
N ALA A 50 3.00 -8.82 -14.29
CA ALA A 50 4.44 -8.80 -14.13
C ALA A 50 4.99 -10.17 -13.71
N CYS A 51 4.31 -10.86 -12.80
CA CYS A 51 4.70 -12.22 -12.40
C CYS A 51 4.63 -13.22 -13.56
N GLN A 52 3.69 -13.04 -14.49
CA GLN A 52 3.51 -13.93 -15.65
C GLN A 52 4.45 -13.60 -16.81
N TYR A 53 4.66 -12.32 -17.10
CA TYR A 53 5.22 -11.87 -18.38
C TYR A 53 6.39 -10.86 -18.26
N GLU A 54 6.49 -10.09 -17.17
CA GLU A 54 7.45 -8.98 -17.02
C GLU A 54 8.21 -9.09 -15.67
N LYS A 55 9.00 -10.16 -15.52
CA LYS A 55 9.65 -10.52 -14.24
C LYS A 55 10.55 -9.44 -13.66
N ASP A 56 11.16 -8.63 -14.52
CA ASP A 56 11.98 -7.47 -14.21
C ASP A 56 11.20 -6.33 -13.57
N ARG A 57 9.88 -6.25 -13.80
CA ARG A 57 8.99 -5.24 -13.22
C ARG A 57 8.30 -5.67 -11.93
N VAL A 58 8.37 -6.94 -11.54
CA VAL A 58 7.65 -7.47 -10.37
C VAL A 58 7.92 -6.65 -9.09
N ALA A 59 9.17 -6.22 -8.88
CA ALA A 59 9.51 -5.41 -7.71
C ALA A 59 8.85 -4.02 -7.72
N GLU A 60 8.73 -3.41 -8.90
CA GLU A 60 8.09 -2.10 -9.10
C GLU A 60 6.57 -2.21 -8.87
N GLU A 61 5.91 -3.18 -9.50
CA GLU A 61 4.47 -3.36 -9.35
C GLU A 61 4.06 -3.74 -7.91
N VAL A 62 4.88 -4.54 -7.23
CA VAL A 62 4.64 -4.85 -5.80
C VAL A 62 4.81 -3.60 -4.93
N ALA A 63 5.76 -2.72 -5.27
CA ALA A 63 5.93 -1.45 -4.57
C ALA A 63 4.72 -0.53 -4.77
N ASP A 64 4.18 -0.44 -5.99
CA ASP A 64 2.98 0.35 -6.28
C ASP A 64 1.73 -0.21 -5.59
N LEU A 65 1.55 -1.52 -5.59
CA LEU A 65 0.49 -2.18 -4.83
C LEU A 65 0.61 -1.90 -3.32
N TRP A 66 1.82 -1.96 -2.76
CA TRP A 66 2.04 -1.63 -1.35
C TRP A 66 1.76 -0.15 -1.07
N PHE A 67 2.18 0.75 -1.94
CA PHE A 67 1.89 2.18 -1.81
C PHE A 67 0.38 2.46 -1.84
N MET A 68 -0.38 1.87 -2.78
CA MET A 68 -1.84 1.99 -2.81
C MET A 68 -2.49 1.37 -1.57
N SER A 69 -1.97 0.25 -1.09
CA SER A 69 -2.44 -0.36 0.17
C SER A 69 -2.23 0.59 1.36
N MET A 70 -1.08 1.25 1.45
CA MET A 70 -0.79 2.24 2.50
C MET A 70 -1.73 3.45 2.44
N LEU A 71 -2.07 3.93 1.24
CA LEU A 71 -3.08 4.98 1.06
C LEU A 71 -4.47 4.51 1.50
N ALA A 72 -4.85 3.27 1.19
CA ALA A 72 -6.11 2.68 1.63
C ALA A 72 -6.20 2.55 3.16
N LEU A 73 -5.13 2.06 3.80
CA LEU A 73 -5.02 2.01 5.26
C LEU A 73 -5.21 3.39 5.88
N ALA A 74 -4.47 4.39 5.36
CA ALA A 74 -4.59 5.77 5.81
C ALA A 74 -6.04 6.28 5.65
N LYS A 75 -6.65 6.13 4.47
CA LYS A 75 -8.03 6.59 4.21
C LYS A 75 -9.04 5.98 5.20
N ASN A 76 -8.84 4.72 5.59
CA ASN A 76 -9.69 3.99 6.54
C ASN A 76 -9.29 4.15 8.02
N GLY A 77 -8.24 4.91 8.32
CA GLY A 77 -7.77 5.12 9.69
C GLY A 77 -7.13 3.89 10.34
N VAL A 78 -6.62 2.95 9.53
CA VAL A 78 -5.94 1.75 10.01
C VAL A 78 -4.43 2.00 10.05
N PRO A 79 -3.75 1.83 11.19
CA PRO A 79 -2.30 2.02 11.28
C PRO A 79 -1.53 0.83 10.68
N LEU A 80 -0.33 1.09 10.15
CA LEU A 80 0.59 0.06 9.65
C LEU A 80 0.93 -0.98 10.72
N ALA A 81 0.93 -0.58 12.00
CA ALA A 81 1.15 -1.47 13.13
C ALA A 81 0.17 -2.66 13.17
N ASP A 82 -1.09 -2.46 12.76
CA ASP A 82 -2.09 -3.53 12.73
C ASP A 82 -1.79 -4.54 11.61
N VAL A 83 -1.33 -4.06 10.45
CA VAL A 83 -0.86 -4.93 9.36
C VAL A 83 0.38 -5.70 9.78
N ALA A 84 1.33 -5.06 10.45
CA ALA A 84 2.52 -5.71 10.98
C ALA A 84 2.16 -6.81 12.00
N ALA A 85 1.18 -6.56 12.87
CA ALA A 85 0.66 -7.55 13.81
C ALA A 85 0.02 -8.74 13.09
N ALA A 86 -0.79 -8.49 12.06
CA ALA A 86 -1.39 -9.54 11.24
C ALA A 86 -0.34 -10.39 10.50
N LEU A 87 0.69 -9.76 9.92
CA LEU A 87 1.82 -10.47 9.29
C LEU A 87 2.63 -11.28 10.31
N ALA A 88 2.88 -10.73 11.50
CA ALA A 88 3.56 -11.44 12.57
C ALA A 88 2.78 -12.69 13.03
N ALA A 89 1.44 -12.61 13.07
CA ALA A 89 0.59 -13.76 13.35
C ALA A 89 0.71 -14.85 12.27
N ARG A 90 0.66 -14.48 10.99
CA ARG A 90 0.87 -15.42 9.87
C ARG A 90 2.22 -16.12 9.94
N ARG A 91 3.29 -15.37 10.27
CA ARG A 91 4.63 -15.94 10.45
C ARG A 91 4.67 -17.03 11.52
N ARG A 92 3.96 -16.84 12.64
CA ARG A 92 3.88 -17.82 13.74
C ARG A 92 3.09 -19.06 13.35
N GLN A 93 1.97 -18.89 12.63
CA GLN A 93 1.16 -20.01 12.15
C GLN A 93 1.93 -20.90 11.15
N GLY A 94 2.81 -20.32 10.33
CA GLY A 94 3.68 -21.07 9.44
C GLY A 94 4.81 -21.84 10.14
N THR A 95 5.13 -21.51 11.39
CA THR A 95 6.17 -22.20 12.19
C THR A 95 5.63 -23.31 13.11
N GLU A 96 4.31 -23.41 13.28
CA GLU A 96 3.66 -24.45 14.11
C GLU A 96 3.20 -25.68 13.29
N ALA A 97 3.38 -25.66 11.97
CA ALA A 97 3.04 -26.76 11.06
C ALA A 97 4.24 -27.65 10.68
N GLY A 98 5.22 -27.78 11.59
CA GLY A 98 6.41 -28.64 11.44
C GLY A 98 6.46 -29.76 12.46
#